data_AF-A0A5R2MTL9-F1
#
_entry.id   AF-A0A5R2MTL9-F1
#
_cell.length_a   1.000
_cell.length_b   1.000
_cell.length_c   1.000
_cell.angle_alpha   90.00
_cell.angle_beta   90.00
_cell.angle_gamma   90.00
#
_symmetry.space_group_name_H-M   'P 1'
#
loop_
_entity.id
_entity.type
_entity.pdbx_description
1 polymer ?
#
loop_
_entity_poly.entity_id
_entity_poly.type
_entity_poly.pdbx_seq_one_letter_code
_entity_poly.pdbx_strand_id
1 'polypeptide(L)'
;KPEDMGVKAIDANTLEVSLKAPTPYFLEMLTHQATYPVSKASIEKLGADWIKPGKLVSNGAYTLAEWVPNDHMKLVKNPKFWDAATVKFDVVNYIPTE
;
A
#
# COMPACT_ATOMS: atom_id res chain seq x y z
N LYS A 1 -12.92 -12.51 -14.39
CA LYS A 1 -13.66 -11.91 -13.25
C LYS A 1 -12.89 -12.22 -11.96
N PRO A 2 -13.14 -11.54 -10.82
CA PRO A 2 -12.45 -11.87 -9.56
C PRO A 2 -12.54 -13.36 -9.19
N GLU A 3 -13.65 -13.98 -9.55
CA GLU A 3 -13.97 -15.41 -9.38
C GLU A 3 -13.10 -16.35 -10.24
N ASP A 4 -12.42 -15.85 -11.28
CA ASP A 4 -11.45 -16.63 -12.07
C ASP A 4 -10.02 -16.49 -11.53
N MET A 5 -9.79 -15.66 -10.50
CA MET A 5 -8.48 -15.52 -9.88
C MET A 5 -8.28 -16.58 -8.79
N GLY A 6 -7.10 -17.18 -8.75
CA GLY A 6 -6.71 -18.15 -7.71
C GLY A 6 -6.41 -17.51 -6.36
N VAL A 7 -7.19 -16.52 -5.91
CA VAL A 7 -6.97 -15.79 -4.65
C VAL A 7 -8.29 -15.73 -3.87
N LYS A 8 -8.29 -16.21 -2.63
CA LYS A 8 -9.47 -16.17 -1.75
C LYS A 8 -9.11 -15.81 -0.31
N ALA A 9 -9.96 -15.03 0.34
CA ALA A 9 -9.93 -14.85 1.79
C ALA A 9 -10.70 -16.02 2.42
N ILE A 10 -10.01 -16.84 3.22
CA ILE A 10 -10.64 -17.94 3.97
C ILE A 10 -11.37 -17.40 5.19
N ASP A 11 -10.78 -16.40 5.83
CA ASP A 11 -11.31 -15.65 6.96
C ASP A 11 -10.69 -14.23 7.01
N ALA A 12 -10.88 -13.49 8.10
CA ALA A 12 -10.40 -12.11 8.23
C ALA A 12 -8.86 -11.96 8.21
N ASN A 13 -8.11 -13.03 8.49
CA ASN A 13 -6.65 -13.01 8.66
C ASN A 13 -5.94 -14.08 7.81
N THR A 14 -6.66 -14.88 7.04
CA THR A 14 -6.11 -15.96 6.20
C THR A 14 -6.39 -15.72 4.72
N LEU A 15 -5.34 -15.55 3.92
CA LEU A 15 -5.39 -15.45 2.46
C LEU A 15 -4.80 -16.72 1.83
N GLU A 16 -5.57 -17.40 0.97
CA GLU A 16 -5.07 -18.53 0.18
C GLU A 16 -4.84 -18.10 -1.27
N VAL A 17 -3.68 -18.47 -1.81
CA VAL A 17 -3.31 -18.25 -3.22
C VAL A 17 -2.96 -19.57 -3.89
N SER A 18 -3.72 -19.93 -4.92
CA SER A 18 -3.52 -21.11 -5.76
C SER A 18 -2.70 -20.77 -6.99
N LEU A 19 -1.52 -21.37 -7.11
CA LEU A 19 -0.59 -21.17 -8.22
C LEU A 19 -0.84 -22.19 -9.33
N LYS A 20 -0.63 -21.79 -10.59
CA LYS A 20 -0.78 -22.70 -11.75
C LYS A 20 0.32 -23.76 -11.82
N ALA A 21 1.50 -23.47 -11.27
CA ALA A 21 2.66 -24.34 -11.22
C ALA A 21 3.52 -24.00 -10.00
N PRO A 22 4.40 -24.92 -9.54
CA PRO A 22 5.35 -24.62 -8.47
C PRO A 22 6.18 -23.36 -8.79
N THR A 23 6.09 -22.35 -7.94
CA THR A 23 6.79 -21.06 -8.10
C THR A 23 7.52 -20.72 -6.80
N PRO A 24 8.77 -21.20 -6.61
CA PRO A 24 9.49 -21.05 -5.34
C PRO A 24 9.72 -19.61 -4.90
N TYR A 25 9.83 -18.68 -5.85
CA TYR A 25 10.05 -17.25 -5.63
C TYR A 25 8.75 -16.45 -5.42
N PHE A 26 7.60 -17.12 -5.29
CA PHE A 26 6.30 -16.45 -5.14
C PHE A 26 6.26 -15.47 -3.96
N LEU A 27 6.86 -15.84 -2.82
CA LEU A 27 6.89 -14.96 -1.64
C LEU A 27 7.69 -13.69 -1.88
N GLU A 28 8.79 -13.76 -2.64
CA GLU A 28 9.58 -12.59 -3.01
C GLU A 28 8.80 -11.67 -3.96
N MET A 29 8.00 -12.23 -4.88
CA MET A 29 7.14 -11.41 -5.73
C MET A 29 6.13 -10.58 -4.95
N LEU A 30 5.66 -11.07 -3.80
CA LEU A 30 4.71 -10.35 -2.95
C LEU A 30 5.29 -9.10 -2.28
N THR A 31 6.61 -8.88 -2.36
CA THR A 31 7.25 -7.64 -1.91
C THR A 31 7.18 -6.52 -2.96
N HIS A 32 6.65 -6.77 -4.15
CA HIS A 32 6.53 -5.76 -5.19
C HIS A 32 5.34 -4.82 -4.93
N GLN A 33 5.48 -3.53 -5.23
CA GLN A 33 4.43 -2.53 -4.97
C GLN A 33 3.06 -2.82 -5.61
N ALA A 34 3.03 -3.58 -6.70
CA ALA A 34 1.80 -3.98 -7.38
C ALA A 34 0.94 -4.97 -6.56
N THR A 35 1.53 -5.64 -5.57
CA THR A 35 0.81 -6.61 -4.71
C THR A 35 0.43 -6.02 -3.34
N TYR A 36 0.72 -4.73 -3.11
CA TYR A 36 0.34 -4.08 -1.86
C TYR A 36 -1.17 -3.90 -1.76
N PRO A 37 -1.75 -4.12 -0.56
CA PRO A 37 -3.19 -3.96 -0.37
C PRO A 37 -3.58 -2.49 -0.46
N VAL A 38 -4.79 -2.24 -1.00
CA VAL A 38 -5.39 -0.90 -1.08
C VAL A 38 -6.73 -0.88 -0.35
N SER A 39 -7.11 0.29 0.18
CA SER A 39 -8.39 0.44 0.88
C SER A 39 -9.56 0.50 -0.11
N LYS A 40 -10.30 -0.60 -0.25
CA LYS A 40 -11.52 -0.67 -1.06
C LYS A 40 -12.52 0.42 -0.68
N ALA A 41 -12.75 0.65 0.61
CA ALA A 41 -13.67 1.68 1.10
C ALA A 41 -13.25 3.10 0.69
N SER A 42 -11.95 3.40 0.67
CA SER A 42 -11.46 4.71 0.20
C SER A 42 -11.68 4.88 -1.30
N ILE A 43 -11.38 3.84 -2.08
CA ILE A 43 -11.57 3.84 -3.54
C ILE A 43 -13.05 4.01 -3.90
N GLU A 44 -13.94 3.25 -3.27
CA GLU A 44 -15.39 3.34 -3.53
C GLU A 44 -15.95 4.71 -3.16
N LYS A 45 -15.48 5.32 -2.08
CA LYS A 45 -15.95 6.63 -1.61
C LYS A 45 -15.41 7.80 -2.44
N LEU A 46 -14.16 7.72 -2.89
CA LEU A 46 -13.44 8.88 -3.44
C LEU A 46 -13.14 8.75 -4.94
N GLY A 47 -13.34 7.57 -5.53
CA GLY A 47 -12.99 7.32 -6.92
C GLY A 47 -11.50 7.58 -7.16
N ALA A 48 -11.15 8.18 -8.30
CA ALA A 48 -9.76 8.49 -8.67
C ALA A 48 -9.02 9.38 -7.65
N ASP A 49 -9.75 10.13 -6.82
CA ASP A 49 -9.18 11.04 -5.83
C ASP A 49 -8.62 10.33 -4.59
N TRP A 50 -8.81 9.01 -4.45
CA TRP A 50 -8.37 8.26 -3.27
C TRP A 50 -6.86 8.34 -3.00
N ILE A 51 -6.05 8.62 -4.03
CA ILE A 51 -4.59 8.74 -3.93
C ILE A 51 -4.09 10.13 -3.49
N LYS A 52 -4.97 11.13 -3.38
CA LYS A 52 -4.55 12.49 -3.04
C LYS A 52 -4.12 12.61 -1.57
N PRO A 53 -3.26 13.59 -1.23
CA PRO A 53 -2.90 13.88 0.16
C PRO A 53 -4.14 14.07 1.05
N GLY A 54 -4.10 13.54 2.27
CA GLY A 54 -5.23 13.53 3.20
C GLY A 54 -6.38 12.58 2.87
N LYS A 55 -6.36 11.93 1.69
CA LYS A 55 -7.37 10.95 1.23
C LYS A 55 -6.81 9.52 1.18
N LEU A 56 -5.52 9.38 0.90
CA LEU A 56 -4.83 8.09 0.82
C LEU A 56 -4.78 7.38 2.17
N VAL A 57 -5.46 6.24 2.26
CA VAL A 57 -5.38 5.34 3.41
C VAL A 57 -4.29 4.31 3.15
N SER A 58 -3.18 4.41 3.89
CA SER A 58 -2.06 3.47 3.84
C SER A 58 -1.99 2.59 5.11
N ASN A 59 -1.40 1.40 4.97
CA ASN A 59 -1.09 0.49 6.07
C ASN A 59 0.43 0.39 6.36
N GLY A 60 1.25 1.18 5.66
CA GLY A 60 2.71 1.22 5.84
C GLY A 60 3.18 2.20 6.91
N ALA A 61 4.50 2.35 7.02
CA ALA A 61 5.18 3.18 8.02
C ALA A 61 4.90 4.69 7.93
N TYR A 62 4.44 5.17 6.77
CA TYR A 62 4.17 6.58 6.52
C TYR A 62 2.82 6.80 5.80
N THR A 63 2.28 8.01 5.95
CA THR A 63 1.09 8.53 5.25
C THR A 63 1.47 9.71 4.36
N LEU A 64 0.77 9.90 3.24
CA LEU A 64 0.99 11.01 2.31
C LEU A 64 0.40 12.31 2.86
N ALA A 65 1.28 13.24 3.24
CA ALA A 65 0.90 14.55 3.77
C ALA A 65 0.76 15.60 2.66
N GLU A 66 1.71 15.62 1.72
CA GLU A 66 1.73 16.59 0.62
C GLU A 66 2.24 15.90 -0.66
N TRP A 67 1.67 16.28 -1.81
CA TRP A 67 2.14 15.88 -3.13
C TRP A 67 1.94 17.05 -4.09
N VAL A 68 3.05 17.67 -4.48
CA VAL A 68 3.10 18.75 -5.46
C VAL A 68 3.87 18.20 -6.66
N PRO A 69 3.21 17.92 -7.80
CA PRO A 69 3.88 17.40 -8.99
C PRO A 69 5.06 18.28 -9.41
N ASN A 70 6.18 17.64 -9.77
CA ASN A 70 7.45 18.28 -10.14
C ASN A 70 8.13 19.12 -9.05
N ASP A 71 7.69 19.06 -7.80
CA ASP A 71 8.29 19.78 -6.69
C ASP A 71 8.65 18.85 -5.53
N HIS A 72 7.66 18.23 -4.86
CA HIS A 72 7.96 17.30 -3.78
C HIS A 72 6.80 16.36 -3.42
N MET A 73 7.15 15.29 -2.71
CA MET A 73 6.22 14.50 -1.89
C MET A 73 6.69 14.47 -0.45
N LYS A 74 5.81 14.82 0.48
CA LYS A 74 6.07 14.75 1.91
C LYS A 74 5.28 13.61 2.53
N LEU A 75 5.99 12.71 3.18
CA LEU A 75 5.42 11.63 3.97
C LEU A 75 5.64 11.90 5.45
N VAL A 76 4.62 11.63 6.27
CA VAL A 76 4.69 11.75 7.73
C VAL A 76 4.49 10.38 8.36
N LYS A 77 5.18 10.11 9.48
CA LYS A 77 5.11 8.84 10.18
C LYS A 77 3.66 8.45 10.48
N ASN A 78 3.30 7.20 10.20
CA ASN A 78 1.98 6.65 10.46
C ASN A 78 1.92 6.06 11.87
N PRO A 79 1.21 6.68 12.83
CA PRO A 79 1.11 6.15 14.19
C PRO A 79 0.30 4.84 14.27
N LYS A 80 -0.45 4.48 13.22
CA LYS A 80 -1.24 3.25 13.14
C LYS A 80 -0.48 2.09 12.47
N PHE A 81 0.76 2.30 12.06
CA PHE A 81 1.60 1.22 11.53
C PHE A 81 1.89 0.21 12.63
N TRP A 82 1.81 -1.09 12.32
CA TRP A 82 1.94 -2.17 13.31
C TRP A 82 3.27 -2.12 14.08
N ASP A 83 4.33 -1.61 13.44
CA ASP A 83 5.65 -1.44 14.03
C ASP A 83 6.09 0.04 14.09
N ALA A 84 5.15 0.95 14.38
CA ALA A 84 5.44 2.38 14.42
C ALA A 84 6.56 2.77 15.43
N ALA A 85 6.84 1.94 16.44
CA ALA A 85 7.89 2.18 17.43
C ALA A 85 9.31 2.09 16.85
N THR A 86 9.52 1.30 15.79
CA THR A 86 10.84 1.15 15.16
C THR A 86 11.14 2.26 14.15
N VAL A 87 10.11 2.91 13.61
CA VAL A 87 10.23 4.03 12.66
C VAL A 87 10.86 5.24 13.34
N LYS A 88 12.08 5.61 12.93
CA LYS A 88 12.88 6.66 13.57
C LYS A 88 12.70 8.06 13.00
N PHE A 89 12.29 8.18 11.74
CA PHE A 89 12.09 9.46 11.09
C PHE A 89 10.62 9.87 11.16
N ASP A 90 10.36 11.10 11.59
CA ASP A 90 9.00 11.63 11.64
C ASP A 90 8.49 12.09 10.28
N VAL A 91 9.41 12.55 9.41
CA VAL A 91 9.11 13.09 8.08
C VAL A 91 10.13 12.60 7.06
N VAL A 92 9.64 12.23 5.87
CA VAL A 92 10.46 11.92 4.70
C VAL A 92 10.01 12.81 3.55
N ASN A 93 10.94 13.54 2.94
CA ASN A 93 10.69 14.35 1.75
C ASN A 93 11.35 13.69 0.53
N TYR A 94 10.55 13.40 -0.49
CA TYR A 94 11.04 13.01 -1.81
C TYR A 94 11.04 14.24 -2.70
N ILE A 95 12.22 14.60 -3.20
CA ILE A 95 12.41 15.70 -4.12
C ILE A 95 12.76 15.09 -5.49
N PRO A 96 11.96 15.31 -6.54
CA PRO A 96 12.33 14.94 -7.90
C PRO A 96 13.42 15.89 -8.37
N THR A 97 14.65 15.37 -8.50
CA THR A 97 15.76 16.09 -9.14
C THR A 97 15.93 15.56 -10.56
N GLU A 98 16.24 16.44 -11.51
CA GLU A 98 16.69 16.06 -12.85
C GLU A 98 18.03 15.31 -12.82
#